data_AF-A0A2N7QB82-F1
#
_entry.id   AF-A0A2N7QB82-F1
#
_cell.length_a   1.000
_cell.length_b   1.000
_cell.length_c   1.000
_cell.angle_alpha   90.00
_cell.angle_beta   90.00
_cell.angle_gamma   90.00
#
_symmetry.space_group_name_H-M   'P 1'
#
loop_
_entity.id
_entity.type
_entity.pdbx_description
1 polymer ?
#
loop_
_entity_poly.entity_id
_entity_poly.type
_entity_poly.pdbx_seq_one_letter_code
_entity_poly.pdbx_strand_id
1 'polypeptide(L)'
;MVPVSTVKAIVTILLVIDIFWLLYIIIRGYTESLLRTIIFGLILGLCLGYLQNTKLEKLSFQAIKNDLFPTKVRTYAYTKDEQNDLYSYKVVYTFLEPPPELKVEMDPNGKTFTISDLESVNQVLDQLNLPRVSGGGKELLSITGNQTDLGLYRWDNYEKGTLTLERGLYQNKQNMKSYYCITRITIDSRKY
;
A
#
# COMPACT_ATOMS: atom_id res chain seq x y z
N MET A 1 9.43 14.93 -3.68
CA MET A 1 8.45 14.70 -4.77
C MET A 1 8.66 15.77 -5.81
N VAL A 2 8.70 15.41 -7.09
CA VAL A 2 8.98 16.37 -8.19
C VAL A 2 7.81 16.33 -9.17
N PRO A 3 7.34 17.48 -9.69
CA PRO A 3 6.30 17.49 -10.71
C PRO A 3 6.72 16.72 -11.96
N VAL A 4 5.78 15.98 -12.56
CA VAL A 4 6.06 15.21 -13.78
C VAL A 4 6.43 16.13 -14.95
N SER A 5 5.83 17.32 -15.00
CA SER A 5 6.16 18.37 -15.97
C SER A 5 7.64 18.77 -15.92
N THR A 6 8.21 18.93 -14.71
CA THR A 6 9.62 19.27 -14.51
C THR A 6 10.53 18.16 -15.01
N VAL A 7 10.24 16.90 -14.67
CA VAL A 7 11.05 15.76 -15.09
C VAL A 7 10.95 15.55 -16.61
N LYS A 8 9.74 15.69 -17.18
CA LYS A 8 9.52 15.64 -18.64
C LYS A 8 10.33 16.71 -19.37
N ALA A 9 10.38 17.93 -18.85
CA ALA A 9 11.18 19.00 -19.43
C ALA A 9 12.69 18.68 -19.40
N ILE A 10 13.20 18.21 -18.25
CA ILE A 10 14.62 17.83 -18.09
C ILE A 10 15.00 16.70 -19.06
N VAL A 11 14.21 15.63 -19.12
CA VAL A 11 14.48 14.48 -20.01
C VAL A 11 14.42 14.90 -21.48
N THR A 12 13.51 15.80 -21.84
CA THR A 12 13.42 16.33 -23.21
C THR A 12 14.67 17.12 -23.58
N ILE A 13 15.16 18.00 -22.69
CA ILE A 13 16.38 18.79 -22.92
C ILE A 13 17.59 17.86 -23.08
N LEU A 14 17.72 16.86 -22.20
CA LEU A 14 18.81 15.88 -22.28
C LEU A 14 18.77 15.10 -23.60
N LEU A 15 17.59 14.71 -24.07
CA LEU A 15 17.42 14.00 -25.33
C LEU A 15 17.79 14.88 -26.53
N VAL A 16 17.45 16.17 -26.50
CA VAL A 16 17.87 17.13 -27.53
C VAL A 16 19.40 17.26 -27.57
N ILE A 17 20.04 17.39 -26.40
CA ILE A 17 21.51 17.45 -26.30
C ILE A 17 22.14 16.17 -26.84
N ASP A 18 21.58 15.00 -26.51
CA ASP A 18 22.06 13.70 -26.99
C ASP A 18 21.96 13.57 -28.52
N ILE A 19 20.87 14.03 -29.13
CA ILE A 19 20.71 14.07 -30.59
C ILE A 19 21.79 14.96 -31.23
N PHE A 20 22.03 16.16 -30.68
CA PHE A 20 23.08 17.04 -31.18
C PHE A 20 24.47 16.40 -31.07
N TRP A 21 24.73 15.71 -29.97
CA TRP A 21 25.99 15.01 -29.75
C TRP A 21 26.18 13.82 -30.70
N LEU A 22 25.13 13.05 -30.94
CA LEU A 22 25.11 11.96 -31.91
C LEU A 22 25.41 12.46 -33.32
N LEU A 23 24.81 13.59 -33.72
CA LEU A 23 25.03 14.23 -35.01
C LEU A 23 26.49 14.70 -35.14
N TYR A 24 27.06 15.29 -34.09
CA TYR A 24 28.47 15.66 -34.02
C TYR A 24 29.42 14.46 -34.18
N ILE A 25 29.13 13.34 -33.50
CA ILE A 25 29.91 12.10 -33.58
C ILE A 25 29.89 11.52 -35.00
N ILE A 26 28.73 11.51 -35.66
CA ILE A 26 28.56 11.01 -37.03
C ILE A 26 29.39 11.86 -38.01
N ILE A 27 29.34 13.19 -37.89
CA ILE A 27 30.12 14.10 -38.77
C ILE A 27 31.62 13.91 -38.58
N ARG A 28 32.09 13.68 -37.34
CA ARG A 28 33.51 13.50 -37.01
C ARG A 28 34.03 12.08 -37.24
N GLY A 29 33.15 11.10 -37.44
CA GLY A 29 33.53 9.70 -37.68
C GLY A 29 34.05 8.95 -36.44
N TYR A 30 33.67 9.35 -35.22
CA TYR A 30 34.10 8.67 -34.00
C TYR A 30 33.27 7.40 -33.76
N THR A 31 33.76 6.22 -34.17
CA THR A 31 33.02 4.96 -34.07
C THR A 31 32.96 4.39 -32.65
N GLU A 32 33.92 4.72 -31.77
CA GLU A 32 34.00 4.19 -30.40
C GLU A 32 32.87 4.70 -29.49
N SER A 33 32.44 5.95 -29.65
CA SER A 33 31.40 6.57 -28.83
C SER A 33 29.99 6.41 -29.42
N LEU A 34 29.87 6.09 -30.71
CA LEU A 34 28.62 6.04 -31.46
C LEU A 34 27.58 5.10 -30.82
N LEU A 35 27.99 3.86 -30.51
CA LEU A 35 27.08 2.87 -29.92
C LEU A 35 26.62 3.28 -28.51
N ARG A 36 27.50 3.93 -27.74
CA ARG A 36 27.20 4.40 -26.39
C ARG A 36 26.17 5.53 -26.39
N THR A 37 26.30 6.47 -27.33
CA THR A 37 25.34 7.57 -27.51
C THR A 37 23.99 7.05 -28.00
N ILE A 38 23.96 6.09 -28.94
CA ILE A 38 22.69 5.46 -29.36
C ILE A 38 21.95 4.80 -28.18
N ILE A 39 22.66 4.04 -27.34
CA ILE A 39 22.04 3.41 -26.16
C ILE A 39 21.49 4.48 -25.20
N PHE A 40 22.23 5.55 -24.95
CA PHE A 40 21.78 6.66 -24.10
C PHE A 40 20.50 7.32 -24.64
N GLY A 41 20.48 7.64 -25.94
CA GLY A 41 19.29 8.18 -26.60
C GLY A 41 18.09 7.24 -26.53
N LEU A 42 18.31 5.93 -26.67
CA LEU A 42 17.25 4.92 -26.59
C LEU A 42 16.67 4.84 -25.16
N ILE A 43 17.51 4.87 -24.13
CA ILE A 43 17.09 4.92 -22.72
C ILE A 43 16.28 6.20 -22.45
N LEU A 44 16.80 7.36 -22.86
CA LEU A 44 16.09 8.64 -22.68
C LEU A 44 14.75 8.65 -23.42
N GLY A 45 14.70 8.08 -24.62
CA GLY A 45 13.48 7.94 -25.42
C GLY A 45 12.44 7.06 -24.73
N LEU A 46 12.84 5.92 -24.17
CA LEU A 46 11.96 5.04 -23.39
C LEU A 46 11.44 5.76 -22.12
N CYS A 47 12.32 6.45 -21.40
CA CYS A 47 11.91 7.24 -20.23
C CYS A 47 10.90 8.33 -20.60
N LEU A 48 11.13 9.05 -21.70
CA LEU A 48 10.21 10.09 -22.17
C LEU A 48 8.88 9.50 -22.63
N GLY A 49 8.90 8.36 -23.32
CA GLY A 49 7.69 7.63 -23.74
C GLY A 49 6.85 7.18 -22.54
N TYR A 50 7.49 6.71 -21.46
CA TYR A 50 6.79 6.40 -20.22
C TYR A 50 6.21 7.67 -19.55
N LEU A 51 7.01 8.73 -19.43
CA LEU A 51 6.58 10.02 -18.84
C LEU A 51 5.46 10.71 -19.62
N GLN A 52 5.27 10.41 -20.90
CA GLN A 52 4.16 10.93 -21.69
C GLN A 52 2.85 10.16 -21.49
N ASN A 53 2.92 8.86 -21.19
CA ASN A 53 1.75 8.00 -21.04
C ASN A 53 1.27 7.87 -19.59
N THR A 54 2.10 8.25 -18.61
CA THR A 54 1.72 8.23 -17.20
C THR A 54 0.72 9.33 -16.85
N LYS A 55 -0.28 8.98 -16.04
CA LYS A 55 -1.29 9.93 -15.51
C LYS A 55 -0.86 10.56 -14.17
N LEU A 56 0.37 10.29 -13.71
CA LEU A 56 0.85 10.80 -12.44
C LEU A 56 1.09 12.32 -12.54
N GLU A 57 0.63 13.10 -11.54
CA GLU A 57 0.92 14.53 -11.45
C GLU A 57 2.25 14.82 -10.73
N LYS A 58 2.67 13.91 -9.83
CA LYS A 58 3.91 14.01 -9.05
C LYS A 58 4.67 12.69 -9.09
N LEU A 59 5.97 12.76 -9.41
CA LEU A 59 6.87 11.61 -9.36
C LEU A 59 7.43 11.47 -7.94
N SER A 60 7.23 10.29 -7.37
CA SER A 60 8.00 9.76 -6.24
C SER A 60 8.49 8.37 -6.64
N PHE A 61 9.62 7.93 -6.08
CA PHE A 61 10.15 6.59 -6.37
C PHE A 61 9.13 5.48 -6.07
N GLN A 62 8.33 5.67 -5.02
CA GLN A 62 7.26 4.75 -4.65
C GLN A 62 6.08 4.77 -5.64
N ALA A 63 5.72 5.95 -6.18
CA ALA A 63 4.67 6.06 -7.20
C ALA A 63 5.07 5.38 -8.52
N ILE A 64 6.32 5.57 -8.96
CA ILE A 64 6.86 4.91 -10.17
C ILE A 64 6.91 3.39 -9.98
N LYS A 65 7.39 2.92 -8.82
CA LYS A 65 7.43 1.50 -8.50
C LYS A 65 6.03 0.88 -8.53
N ASN A 66 5.04 1.56 -7.93
CA ASN A 66 3.67 1.07 -7.87
C ASN A 66 2.96 1.11 -9.25
N ASP A 67 3.34 2.02 -10.14
CA ASP A 67 2.78 2.11 -11.49
C ASP A 67 3.40 1.08 -12.46
N LEU A 68 4.73 0.89 -12.41
CA LEU A 68 5.44 -0.10 -13.24
C LEU A 68 5.25 -1.54 -12.76
N PHE A 69 5.12 -1.73 -11.45
CA PHE A 69 4.90 -3.02 -10.82
C PHE A 69 3.69 -2.90 -9.90
N PRO A 70 2.47 -2.91 -10.45
CA PRO A 70 1.28 -2.88 -9.63
C PRO A 70 1.35 -4.05 -8.67
N THR A 71 1.48 -3.75 -7.37
CA THR A 71 1.28 -4.75 -6.33
C THR A 71 -0.12 -5.29 -6.55
N LYS A 72 -0.23 -6.57 -6.89
CA LYS A 72 -1.53 -7.26 -6.97
C LYS A 72 -2.15 -7.17 -5.58
N VAL A 73 -2.92 -6.11 -5.34
CA VAL A 73 -3.71 -5.97 -4.12
C VAL A 73 -4.73 -7.09 -4.21
N ARG A 74 -4.57 -8.10 -3.35
CA ARG A 74 -5.52 -9.22 -3.31
C ARG A 74 -6.87 -8.63 -2.93
N THR A 75 -7.85 -8.79 -3.80
CA THR A 75 -9.23 -8.41 -3.49
C THR A 75 -9.83 -9.46 -2.58
N TYR A 76 -10.12 -9.10 -1.34
CA TYR A 76 -10.79 -9.96 -0.38
C TYR A 76 -12.30 -9.83 -0.51
N ALA A 77 -13.01 -10.95 -0.48
CA ALA A 77 -14.47 -10.96 -0.38
C ALA A 77 -14.88 -10.69 1.09
N TYR A 78 -15.91 -9.87 1.28
CA TYR A 78 -16.42 -9.52 2.61
C TYR A 78 -17.92 -9.30 2.57
N THR A 79 -18.57 -9.47 3.72
CA THR A 79 -19.93 -9.00 3.98
C THR A 79 -19.88 -7.71 4.79
N LYS A 80 -20.85 -6.83 4.56
CA LYS A 80 -20.98 -5.55 5.25
C LYS A 80 -22.33 -5.49 5.95
N ASP A 81 -22.30 -5.36 7.27
CA ASP A 81 -23.48 -5.19 8.09
C ASP A 81 -23.46 -3.79 8.70
N GLU A 82 -24.54 -3.04 8.51
CA GLU A 82 -24.72 -1.70 9.08
C GLU A 82 -25.82 -1.76 10.13
N GLN A 83 -25.49 -1.30 11.33
CA GLN A 83 -26.41 -1.17 12.45
C GLN A 83 -26.52 0.32 12.78
N ASN A 84 -27.74 0.84 12.69
CA ASN A 84 -28.03 2.23 12.94
C ASN A 84 -29.01 2.35 14.10
N ASP A 85 -28.47 2.53 15.30
CA ASP A 85 -29.25 2.71 16.51
C ASP A 85 -29.46 4.20 16.81
N LEU A 86 -30.29 4.49 17.81
CA LEU A 86 -30.54 5.86 18.26
C LEU A 86 -29.25 6.58 18.70
N TYR A 87 -28.30 5.84 19.28
CA TYR A 87 -27.11 6.40 19.95
C TYR A 87 -25.79 6.16 19.20
N SER A 88 -25.76 5.19 18.29
CA SER A 88 -24.55 4.82 17.58
C SER A 88 -24.86 4.38 16.16
N TYR A 89 -23.88 4.57 15.29
CA TYR A 89 -23.86 4.00 13.96
C TYR A 89 -22.63 3.10 13.87
N LYS A 90 -22.89 1.81 13.66
CA LYS A 90 -21.88 0.75 13.66
C LYS A 90 -21.85 0.06 12.31
N VAL A 91 -20.66 -0.04 11.72
CA VAL A 91 -20.42 -0.76 10.47
C VAL A 91 -19.48 -1.91 10.74
N VAL A 92 -19.87 -3.12 10.35
CA VAL A 92 -19.09 -4.34 10.53
C VAL A 92 -18.77 -4.94 9.17
N TYR A 93 -17.49 -5.12 8.89
CA TYR A 93 -16.98 -5.83 7.73
C TYR A 93 -16.49 -7.21 8.19
N THR A 94 -17.09 -8.28 7.70
CA THR A 94 -16.66 -9.65 7.99
C THR A 94 -16.03 -10.26 6.74
N PHE A 95 -14.77 -10.71 6.84
CA PHE A 95 -14.04 -11.24 5.70
C PHE A 95 -14.36 -12.73 5.47
N LEU A 96 -14.53 -13.11 4.21
CA LEU A 96 -14.75 -14.49 3.78
C LEU A 96 -13.42 -15.20 3.49
N GLU A 97 -13.45 -16.52 3.37
CA GLU A 97 -12.25 -17.31 3.05
C GLU A 97 -11.80 -17.08 1.60
N PRO A 98 -10.50 -16.85 1.33
CA PRO A 98 -9.42 -16.66 2.29
C PRO A 98 -9.37 -15.22 2.84
N PRO A 99 -9.26 -15.05 4.17
CA PRO A 99 -9.23 -13.72 4.78
C PRO A 99 -7.90 -13.00 4.53
N PRO A 100 -7.85 -11.67 4.75
CA PRO A 100 -6.61 -10.91 4.68
C PRO A 100 -5.59 -11.39 5.70
N GLU A 101 -4.34 -11.54 5.26
CA GLU A 101 -3.23 -11.89 6.13
C GLU A 101 -2.85 -10.69 7.00
N LEU A 102 -2.69 -10.93 8.31
CA LEU A 102 -2.26 -9.95 9.29
C LEU A 102 -0.86 -10.35 9.77
N LYS A 103 0.10 -9.47 9.55
CA LYS A 103 1.45 -9.70 10.07
C LYS A 103 1.54 -9.18 11.50
N VAL A 104 1.79 -10.11 12.40
CA VAL A 104 1.94 -9.84 13.82
C VAL A 104 3.20 -10.49 14.37
N GLU A 105 3.72 -9.91 15.43
CA GLU A 105 4.83 -10.44 16.22
C GLU A 105 4.33 -10.75 17.62
N MET A 106 4.82 -11.86 18.18
CA MET A 106 4.50 -12.26 19.55
C MET A 106 5.27 -11.37 20.52
N ASP A 107 4.57 -10.77 21.48
CA ASP A 107 5.22 -9.95 22.50
C ASP A 107 6.10 -10.82 23.41
N PRO A 108 7.13 -10.26 24.08
CA PRO A 108 8.04 -11.03 24.95
C PRO A 108 7.35 -11.82 26.06
N ASN A 109 6.17 -11.36 26.50
CA ASN A 109 5.37 -12.02 27.53
C ASN A 109 4.63 -13.27 27.02
N GLY A 110 4.66 -13.52 25.70
CA GLY A 110 4.10 -14.71 25.05
C GLY A 110 2.58 -14.85 25.08
N LYS A 111 1.86 -13.79 25.47
CA LYS A 111 0.39 -13.80 25.62
C LYS A 111 -0.34 -12.97 24.59
N THR A 112 0.30 -11.91 24.08
CA THR A 112 -0.28 -10.94 23.17
C THR A 112 0.54 -10.84 21.89
N PHE A 113 -0.10 -10.35 20.85
CA PHE A 113 0.53 -10.10 19.56
C PHE A 113 0.46 -8.61 19.21
N THR A 114 1.57 -8.03 18.80
CA THR A 114 1.61 -6.66 18.27
C THR A 114 1.63 -6.70 16.74
N ILE A 115 0.89 -5.81 16.09
CA ILE A 115 0.92 -5.67 14.62
C ILE A 115 2.31 -5.18 14.21
N SER A 116 3.06 -6.02 13.49
CA SER A 116 4.43 -5.70 13.08
C SER A 116 4.48 -4.93 11.76
N ASP A 117 3.50 -5.15 10.88
CA ASP A 117 3.40 -4.46 9.59
C ASP A 117 2.04 -3.77 9.46
N LEU A 118 2.00 -2.47 9.76
CA LEU A 118 0.79 -1.66 9.65
C LEU A 118 0.29 -1.56 8.21
N GLU A 119 1.17 -1.74 7.21
CA GLU A 119 0.79 -1.71 5.80
C GLU A 119 -0.17 -2.87 5.47
N SER A 120 -0.05 -4.02 6.15
CA SER A 120 -0.97 -5.15 5.97
C SER A 120 -2.42 -4.78 6.35
N VAL A 121 -2.59 -3.93 7.36
CA VAL A 121 -3.90 -3.40 7.77
C VAL A 121 -4.37 -2.31 6.80
N ASN A 122 -3.48 -1.37 6.46
CA ASN A 122 -3.82 -0.24 5.61
C ASN A 122 -4.21 -0.66 4.18
N GLN A 123 -3.61 -1.72 3.63
CA GLN A 123 -4.04 -2.26 2.34
C GLN A 123 -5.49 -2.77 2.36
N VAL A 124 -5.91 -3.36 3.47
CA VAL A 124 -7.28 -3.83 3.65
C VAL A 124 -8.24 -2.66 3.82
N LEU A 125 -7.85 -1.63 4.59
CA LEU A 125 -8.63 -0.40 4.73
C LEU A 125 -8.79 0.33 3.39
N ASP A 126 -7.74 0.42 2.59
CA ASP A 126 -7.78 1.00 1.25
C ASP A 126 -8.78 0.24 0.36
N GLN A 127 -8.80 -1.10 0.40
CA GLN A 127 -9.77 -1.91 -0.35
C GLN A 127 -11.21 -1.63 0.07
N LEU A 128 -11.44 -1.33 1.35
CA LEU A 128 -12.75 -0.96 1.89
C LEU A 128 -13.09 0.53 1.68
N ASN A 129 -12.23 1.32 1.01
CA ASN A 129 -12.34 2.78 0.89
C ASN A 129 -12.45 3.48 2.26
N LEU A 130 -11.64 3.01 3.21
CA LEU A 130 -11.55 3.51 4.57
C LEU A 130 -10.24 4.28 4.77
N PRO A 131 -10.22 5.35 5.60
CA PRO A 131 -8.98 6.04 5.96
C PRO A 131 -7.92 5.10 6.50
N ARG A 132 -6.65 5.38 6.20
CA ARG A 132 -5.53 4.62 6.75
C ARG A 132 -5.33 4.94 8.23
N VAL A 133 -4.80 3.99 8.99
CA VAL A 133 -4.41 4.19 10.39
C VAL A 133 -2.93 4.55 10.50
N SER A 134 -2.60 5.37 11.50
CA SER A 134 -1.24 5.71 11.89
C SER A 134 -0.96 5.16 13.30
N GLY A 135 0.05 4.29 13.42
CA GLY A 135 0.46 3.65 14.67
C GLY A 135 0.06 2.18 14.77
N GLY A 136 1.02 1.33 15.15
CA GLY A 136 0.80 -0.09 15.39
C GLY A 136 -0.15 -0.28 16.58
N GLY A 137 -1.32 -0.88 16.32
CA GLY A 137 -2.25 -1.21 17.38
C GLY A 137 -1.63 -2.28 18.27
N LYS A 138 -1.54 -2.00 19.58
CA LYS A 138 -1.34 -3.05 20.58
C LYS A 138 -2.66 -3.79 20.77
N GLU A 139 -2.59 -5.08 21.08
CA GLU A 139 -3.80 -5.83 21.45
C GLU A 139 -4.45 -5.18 22.68
N LEU A 140 -5.76 -5.07 22.68
CA LEU A 140 -6.54 -4.50 23.76
C LEU A 140 -6.28 -5.22 25.08
N LEU A 141 -6.09 -6.55 25.07
CA LEU A 141 -5.68 -7.32 26.24
C LEU A 141 -4.42 -6.75 26.93
N SER A 142 -3.44 -6.24 26.18
CA SER A 142 -2.23 -5.64 26.75
C SER A 142 -2.51 -4.34 27.52
N ILE A 143 -3.66 -3.71 27.25
CA ILE A 143 -4.11 -2.45 27.85
C ILE A 143 -5.12 -2.72 28.97
N THR A 144 -6.11 -3.60 28.72
CA THR A 144 -7.24 -3.85 29.61
C THR A 144 -7.01 -4.99 30.60
N GLY A 145 -6.11 -5.94 30.29
CA GLY A 145 -5.90 -7.16 31.06
C GLY A 145 -7.04 -8.18 30.97
N ASN A 146 -8.08 -7.91 30.18
CA ASN A 146 -9.26 -8.76 30.06
C ASN A 146 -9.09 -9.80 28.95
N GLN A 147 -9.22 -11.09 29.29
CA GLN A 147 -9.04 -12.22 28.35
C GLN A 147 -10.02 -12.19 27.16
N THR A 148 -11.18 -11.54 27.31
CA THR A 148 -12.15 -11.39 26.21
C THR A 148 -11.70 -10.42 25.12
N ASP A 149 -10.69 -9.59 25.41
CA ASP A 149 -10.10 -8.64 24.45
C ASP A 149 -8.91 -9.23 23.68
N LEU A 150 -8.67 -10.54 23.81
CA LEU A 150 -7.60 -11.22 23.12
C LEU A 150 -7.82 -11.15 21.59
N GLY A 151 -6.78 -10.73 20.86
CA GLY A 151 -6.86 -10.59 19.40
C GLY A 151 -7.64 -9.37 18.90
N LEU A 152 -8.09 -8.48 19.78
CA LEU A 152 -8.72 -7.22 19.38
C LEU A 152 -7.70 -6.09 19.38
N TYR A 153 -7.73 -5.27 18.33
CA TYR A 153 -6.93 -4.05 18.21
C TYR A 153 -7.87 -2.86 18.06
N ARG A 154 -7.58 -1.74 18.72
CA ARG A 154 -8.49 -0.59 18.75
C ARG A 154 -7.76 0.71 18.49
N TRP A 155 -8.35 1.54 17.64
CA TRP A 155 -7.95 2.93 17.39
C TRP A 155 -9.12 3.85 17.73
N ASP A 156 -8.98 4.58 18.83
CA ASP A 156 -10.01 5.50 19.31
C ASP A 156 -10.09 6.80 18.49
N ASN A 157 -8.94 7.25 17.95
CA ASN A 157 -8.83 8.49 17.19
C ASN A 157 -8.97 8.26 15.67
N TYR A 158 -9.83 7.34 15.26
CA TYR A 158 -10.02 7.06 13.83
C TYR A 158 -11.02 8.06 13.23
N GLU A 159 -10.78 8.51 12.00
CA GLU A 159 -11.56 9.61 11.39
C GLU A 159 -13.07 9.34 11.33
N LYS A 160 -13.46 8.06 11.21
CA LYS A 160 -14.87 7.63 11.15
C LYS A 160 -15.43 7.14 12.49
N GLY A 161 -14.74 7.37 13.61
CA GLY A 161 -15.14 6.93 14.95
C GLY A 161 -14.09 6.05 15.62
N THR A 162 -14.50 5.00 16.32
CA THR A 162 -13.59 4.00 16.88
C THR A 162 -13.47 2.82 15.92
N LEU A 163 -12.25 2.54 15.46
CA LEU A 163 -11.94 1.37 14.65
C LEU A 163 -11.53 0.22 15.57
N THR A 164 -12.14 -0.95 15.41
CA THR A 164 -11.74 -2.19 16.07
C THR A 164 -11.46 -3.26 15.03
N LEU A 165 -10.31 -3.91 15.12
CA LEU A 165 -9.89 -5.01 14.26
C LEU A 165 -9.82 -6.28 15.09
N GLU A 166 -10.38 -7.36 14.56
CA GLU A 166 -10.36 -8.69 15.16
C GLU A 166 -9.39 -9.59 14.40
N ARG A 167 -8.46 -10.20 15.14
CA ARG A 167 -7.50 -11.18 14.63
C ARG A 167 -8.02 -12.60 14.84
N GLY A 168 -7.97 -13.38 13.77
CA GLY A 168 -8.15 -14.83 13.81
C GLY A 168 -6.91 -15.59 13.39
N LEU A 169 -7.04 -16.92 13.40
CA LEU A 169 -6.07 -17.83 12.80
C LEU A 169 -6.77 -18.53 11.64
N TYR A 170 -6.27 -18.33 10.42
CA TYR A 170 -6.78 -19.03 9.25
C TYR A 170 -5.82 -20.15 8.86
N GLN A 171 -6.38 -21.35 8.67
CA GLN A 171 -5.64 -22.49 8.15
C GLN A 171 -6.06 -22.73 6.70
N ASN A 172 -5.11 -22.57 5.78
CA ASN A 172 -5.37 -22.84 4.38
C ASN A 172 -5.43 -24.36 4.15
N LYS A 173 -6.61 -24.86 3.81
CA LYS A 173 -6.90 -26.29 3.59
C LYS A 173 -6.11 -26.90 2.42
N GLN A 174 -5.66 -26.09 1.46
CA GLN A 174 -4.96 -26.59 0.27
C GLN A 174 -3.47 -26.86 0.53
N ASN A 175 -2.83 -26.08 1.41
CA ASN A 175 -1.39 -26.17 1.65
C ASN A 175 -1.04 -26.41 3.13
N MET A 176 -2.04 -26.58 3.99
CA MET A 176 -1.94 -26.81 5.43
C MET A 176 -1.15 -25.73 6.19
N LYS A 177 -0.95 -24.54 5.59
CA LYS A 177 -0.29 -23.42 6.26
C LYS A 177 -1.30 -22.59 7.04
N SER A 178 -0.95 -22.28 8.28
CA SER A 178 -1.72 -21.36 9.13
C SER A 178 -1.06 -19.99 9.16
N TYR A 179 -1.86 -18.94 9.09
CA TYR A 179 -1.41 -17.56 9.25
C TYR A 179 -2.43 -16.75 10.06
N TYR A 180 -1.96 -15.71 10.73
CA TYR A 180 -2.85 -14.77 11.41
C TYR A 180 -3.56 -13.91 10.39
N CYS A 181 -4.86 -13.67 10.59
CA CYS A 181 -5.69 -12.99 9.61
C CYS A 181 -6.63 -11.98 10.25
N ILE A 182 -7.13 -11.06 9.43
CA ILE A 182 -8.19 -10.13 9.82
C ILE A 182 -9.53 -10.82 9.57
N THR A 183 -10.26 -11.16 10.64
CA THR A 183 -11.59 -11.78 10.52
C THR A 183 -12.67 -10.73 10.36
N ARG A 184 -12.54 -9.63 11.11
CA ARG A 184 -13.55 -8.59 11.18
C ARG A 184 -12.93 -7.22 11.40
N ILE A 185 -13.51 -6.22 10.75
CA ILE A 185 -13.28 -4.80 11.05
C ILE A 185 -14.61 -4.18 11.46
N THR A 186 -14.62 -3.50 12.60
CA THR A 186 -15.77 -2.78 13.13
C THR A 186 -15.44 -1.30 13.24
N ILE A 187 -16.32 -0.44 12.74
CA ILE A 187 -16.28 1.01 12.96
C ILE A 187 -17.50 1.36 13.79
N ASP A 188 -17.29 1.93 14.97
CA ASP A 188 -18.35 2.44 15.82
C ASP A 188 -18.23 3.96 15.89
N SER A 189 -19.23 4.65 15.33
CA SER A 189 -19.37 6.09 15.44
C SER A 189 -20.50 6.40 16.41
N ARG A 190 -20.14 6.99 17.55
CA ARG A 190 -21.14 7.47 18.50
C ARG A 190 -21.74 8.76 17.98
N LYS A 191 -23.07 8.86 17.99
CA LYS A 191 -23.79 10.10 17.66
C LYS A 191 -23.89 10.95 18.93
N TYR A 192 -22.89 11.78 19.20
CA TYR A 192 -22.96 12.81 20.23
C TYR A 192 -22.60 14.17 19.64
#